data_AF-A0A2N6EHW9-F1
#
_entry.id   AF-A0A2N6EHW9-F1
#
_cell.length_a   1.000
_cell.length_b   1.000
_cell.length_c   1.000
_cell.angle_alpha   90.00
_cell.angle_beta   90.00
_cell.angle_gamma   90.00
#
_symmetry.space_group_name_H-M   'P 1'
#
loop_
_entity.id
_entity.type
_entity.pdbx_description
1 polymer ?
#
loop_
_entity_poly.entity_id
_entity_poly.type
_entity_poly.pdbx_seq_one_letter_code
_entity_poly.pdbx_strand_id
1 'polypeptide(L)'
;MKKTFLPILLFCCLSLPLFARAMPCHCFYVRDFDPGQPAAADPYFLATTQNSFFSVVFGIEKKKVIFAKQKPRVTAEGLWILYWLAQRSGKDPAQWKATRKAAGSWPDALSGAGVSENLLPPRVMSLLKKGAGDNALASFVVDDLLAGRTGTSPKELQGLRAEGAGDAETILACLLARKTGRQPGELFRSVKNGSSTWGTLILKAEMDGGNMVEEVKSLLGPD
;
A
#
# COMPACT_ATOMS: atom_id res chain seq x y z
N MET A 1 77.28 -9.52 -18.85
CA MET A 1 76.03 -8.82 -19.22
C MET A 1 74.85 -9.62 -18.67
N LYS A 2 74.22 -9.14 -17.59
CA LYS A 2 73.13 -9.86 -16.89
C LYS A 2 71.79 -9.44 -17.53
N LYS A 3 71.01 -10.42 -18.01
CA LYS A 3 69.66 -10.20 -18.55
C LYS A 3 68.66 -10.26 -17.41
N THR A 4 68.01 -9.14 -17.13
CA THR A 4 66.94 -9.01 -16.13
C THR A 4 65.62 -9.42 -16.79
N PHE A 5 65.00 -10.50 -16.29
CA PHE A 5 63.64 -10.91 -16.66
C PHE A 5 62.64 -10.22 -15.73
N LEU A 6 61.68 -9.51 -16.32
CA LEU A 6 60.56 -8.84 -15.67
C LEU A 6 59.34 -9.77 -15.69
N PRO A 7 58.75 -10.18 -14.56
CA PRO A 7 57.43 -10.78 -14.57
C PRO A 7 56.36 -9.71 -14.33
N ILE A 8 55.51 -9.54 -15.35
CA ILE A 8 54.22 -8.85 -15.29
C ILE A 8 53.31 -9.68 -14.39
N LEU A 9 52.98 -9.18 -13.19
CA LEU A 9 51.97 -9.81 -12.33
C LEU A 9 50.60 -9.24 -12.67
N LEU A 10 49.79 -10.12 -13.25
CA LEU A 10 48.46 -9.92 -13.76
C LEU A 10 47.46 -9.58 -12.64
N PHE A 11 46.63 -8.60 -12.95
CA PHE A 11 45.50 -8.04 -12.23
C PHE A 11 44.48 -9.12 -11.81
N CYS A 12 44.29 -9.32 -10.50
CA CYS A 12 43.16 -10.10 -9.94
C CYS A 12 42.25 -9.16 -9.14
N CYS A 13 41.40 -8.41 -9.85
CA CYS A 13 40.26 -7.73 -9.25
C CYS A 13 39.19 -8.77 -8.87
N LEU A 14 39.28 -9.28 -7.64
CA LEU A 14 38.16 -9.94 -6.97
C LEU A 14 37.13 -8.87 -6.58
N SER A 15 36.29 -8.47 -7.55
CA SER A 15 35.03 -7.80 -7.26
C SER A 15 34.07 -8.81 -6.64
N LEU A 16 34.12 -8.93 -5.31
CA LEU A 16 33.05 -9.55 -4.54
C LEU A 16 31.75 -8.76 -4.85
N PRO A 17 30.64 -9.41 -5.21
CA PRO A 17 29.36 -8.74 -5.23
C PRO A 17 29.06 -8.33 -3.79
N LEU A 18 29.20 -7.03 -3.50
CA LEU A 18 28.52 -6.42 -2.36
C LEU A 18 27.04 -6.67 -2.61
N PHE A 19 26.49 -7.71 -1.98
CA PHE A 19 25.07 -7.84 -1.78
C PHE A 19 24.61 -6.52 -1.17
N ALA A 20 23.96 -5.70 -1.99
CA ALA A 20 23.30 -4.50 -1.55
C ALA A 20 22.23 -4.93 -0.56
N ARG A 21 22.58 -4.99 0.73
CA ARG A 21 21.60 -5.12 1.81
C ARG A 21 20.75 -3.88 1.72
N ALA A 22 19.53 -4.05 1.20
CA ALA A 22 18.49 -3.04 1.24
C ALA A 22 18.43 -2.49 2.67
N MET A 23 18.71 -1.18 2.83
CA MET A 23 18.78 -0.56 4.15
C MET A 23 17.54 -0.96 4.96
N PRO A 24 17.69 -1.54 6.16
CA PRO A 24 16.56 -1.98 6.94
C PRO A 24 15.73 -0.74 7.27
N CYS A 25 14.49 -0.71 6.78
CA CYS A 25 13.47 0.10 7.42
C CYS A 25 13.37 -0.44 8.86
N HIS A 26 14.01 0.25 9.80
CA HIS A 26 14.05 -0.04 11.24
C HIS A 26 12.66 -0.17 11.89
N CYS A 27 11.59 0.14 11.14
CA CYS A 27 10.21 -0.02 11.54
C CYS A 27 9.78 -1.48 11.77
N PHE A 28 10.46 -2.47 11.16
CA PHE A 28 10.09 -3.89 11.29
C PHE A 28 11.32 -4.75 11.58
N TYR A 29 11.32 -5.39 12.75
CA TYR A 29 12.38 -6.32 13.17
C TYR A 29 12.29 -7.66 12.42
N VAL A 30 11.07 -8.13 12.15
CA VAL A 30 10.82 -9.37 11.42
C VAL A 30 10.17 -9.05 10.07
N ARG A 31 10.80 -9.53 8.99
CA ARG A 31 10.38 -9.24 7.61
C ARG A 31 10.23 -10.49 6.75
N ASP A 32 10.89 -11.56 7.16
CA ASP A 32 10.83 -12.85 6.49
C ASP A 32 9.84 -13.74 7.23
N PHE A 33 9.15 -14.59 6.47
CA PHE A 33 8.26 -15.57 7.05
C PHE A 33 9.07 -16.66 7.76
N ASP A 34 8.81 -16.85 9.04
CA ASP A 34 9.31 -17.99 9.82
C ASP A 34 8.12 -18.93 10.12
N PRO A 35 8.11 -20.18 9.60
CA PRO A 35 7.08 -21.15 9.94
C PRO A 35 6.96 -21.43 11.45
N GLY A 36 8.04 -21.25 12.23
CA GLY A 36 8.04 -21.36 13.68
C GLY A 36 7.43 -20.15 14.39
N GLN A 37 7.33 -19.00 13.70
CA GLN A 37 6.72 -17.76 14.21
C GLN A 37 5.88 -17.07 13.12
N PRO A 38 4.82 -17.72 12.61
CA PRO A 38 4.18 -17.33 11.36
C PRO A 38 3.45 -15.98 11.42
N ALA A 39 3.20 -15.45 12.63
CA ALA A 39 2.59 -14.14 12.84
C ALA A 39 3.61 -13.00 12.99
N ALA A 40 4.90 -13.32 13.22
CA ALA A 40 5.89 -12.30 13.57
C ALA A 40 6.14 -11.28 12.44
N ALA A 41 5.98 -11.71 11.19
CA ALA A 41 6.11 -10.85 10.01
C ALA A 41 4.79 -10.18 9.57
N ASP A 42 3.64 -10.44 10.22
CA ASP A 42 2.34 -9.90 9.81
C ASP A 42 2.32 -8.36 9.75
N PRO A 43 2.88 -7.61 10.72
CA PRO A 43 2.93 -6.15 10.64
C PRO A 43 3.71 -5.66 9.41
N TYR A 44 4.81 -6.35 9.05
CA TYR A 44 5.57 -6.05 7.85
C TYR A 44 4.73 -6.33 6.59
N PHE A 45 4.06 -7.48 6.52
CA PHE A 45 3.23 -7.83 5.37
C PHE A 45 2.06 -6.88 5.16
N LEU A 46 1.37 -6.48 6.22
CA LEU A 46 0.29 -5.49 6.14
C LEU A 46 0.79 -4.14 5.62
N ALA A 47 1.88 -3.63 6.19
CA ALA A 47 2.45 -2.35 5.78
C ALA A 47 3.02 -2.38 4.35
N THR A 48 3.76 -3.45 4.01
CA THR A 48 4.40 -3.59 2.70
C THR A 48 3.35 -3.73 1.60
N THR A 49 2.26 -4.46 1.86
CA THR A 49 1.12 -4.63 0.95
C THR A 49 0.37 -3.33 0.76
N GLN A 50 0.02 -2.62 1.83
CA GLN A 50 -0.67 -1.33 1.73
C GLN A 50 0.17 -0.30 0.94
N ASN A 51 1.48 -0.23 1.19
CA ASN A 51 2.37 0.70 0.48
C ASN A 51 2.57 0.30 -0.99
N SER A 52 2.64 -1.00 -1.28
CA SER A 52 2.70 -1.51 -2.66
C SER A 52 1.39 -1.23 -3.41
N PHE A 53 0.24 -1.48 -2.79
CA PHE A 53 -1.06 -1.16 -3.37
C PHE A 53 -1.18 0.33 -3.70
N PHE A 54 -0.86 1.21 -2.74
CA PHE A 54 -0.80 2.66 -2.96
C PHE A 54 0.12 3.01 -4.14
N SER A 55 1.33 2.45 -4.16
CA SER A 55 2.33 2.70 -5.19
C SER A 55 1.80 2.36 -6.59
N VAL A 56 1.13 1.21 -6.73
CA VAL A 56 0.59 0.75 -8.00
C VAL A 56 -0.60 1.59 -8.43
N VAL A 57 -1.62 1.76 -7.59
CA VAL A 57 -2.86 2.45 -7.99
C VAL A 57 -2.68 3.94 -8.28
N PHE A 58 -1.63 4.56 -7.75
CA PHE A 58 -1.32 5.98 -7.99
C PHE A 58 -0.10 6.21 -8.87
N GLY A 59 0.53 5.15 -9.39
CA GLY A 59 1.72 5.27 -10.24
C GLY A 59 2.89 5.98 -9.57
N ILE A 60 3.05 5.85 -8.25
CA ILE A 60 4.15 6.48 -7.51
C ILE A 60 5.11 5.44 -6.93
N GLU A 61 6.40 5.74 -6.87
CA GLU A 61 7.37 4.83 -6.28
C GLU A 61 7.06 4.53 -4.80
N LYS A 62 7.04 3.25 -4.40
CA LYS A 62 6.82 2.81 -3.02
C LYS A 62 7.71 3.52 -2.00
N LYS A 63 8.98 3.80 -2.34
CA LYS A 63 9.90 4.56 -1.47
C LYS A 63 9.39 5.97 -1.18
N LYS A 64 8.80 6.65 -2.17
CA LYS A 64 8.18 7.98 -2.00
C LYS A 64 6.94 7.90 -1.10
N VAL A 65 6.13 6.84 -1.21
CA VAL A 65 4.99 6.57 -0.29
C VAL A 65 5.48 6.49 1.15
N ILE A 66 6.48 5.64 1.41
CA ILE A 66 7.03 5.39 2.75
C ILE A 66 7.57 6.69 3.34
N PHE A 67 8.38 7.43 2.60
CA PHE A 67 8.93 8.71 3.07
C PHE A 67 7.85 9.77 3.26
N ALA A 68 6.78 9.77 2.47
CA ALA A 68 5.67 10.70 2.70
C ALA A 68 4.96 10.41 4.03
N LYS A 69 4.73 9.13 4.37
CA LYS A 69 4.10 8.71 5.64
C LYS A 69 4.94 9.03 6.88
N GLN A 70 6.26 9.16 6.74
CA GLN A 70 7.17 9.51 7.84
C GLN A 70 7.28 11.02 8.09
N LYS A 71 6.75 11.87 7.20
CA LYS A 71 6.83 13.32 7.38
C LYS A 71 5.93 13.78 8.53
N PRO A 72 6.40 14.70 9.39
CA PRO A 72 5.55 15.28 10.42
C PRO A 72 4.28 15.88 9.84
N ARG A 73 3.15 15.71 10.55
CA ARG A 73 1.84 16.27 10.17
C ARG A 73 1.31 15.78 8.82
N VAL A 74 1.81 14.64 8.32
CA VAL A 74 1.22 13.90 7.22
C VAL A 74 0.61 12.64 7.80
N THR A 75 -0.70 12.47 7.64
CA THR A 75 -1.42 11.25 8.03
C THR A 75 -1.46 10.28 6.84
N ALA A 76 -1.53 8.98 7.12
CA ALA A 76 -1.66 7.97 6.06
C ALA A 76 -2.99 8.12 5.33
N GLU A 77 -4.05 8.43 6.08
CA GLU A 77 -5.41 8.68 5.62
C GLU A 77 -5.46 9.90 4.70
N GLY A 78 -4.79 10.98 5.09
CA GLY A 78 -4.68 12.18 4.27
C GLY A 78 -3.99 11.91 2.93
N LEU A 79 -2.99 11.04 2.89
CA LEU A 79 -2.33 10.66 1.62
C LEU A 79 -3.27 9.93 0.67
N TRP A 80 -4.10 9.00 1.16
CA TRP A 80 -5.10 8.31 0.33
C TRP A 80 -6.06 9.32 -0.31
N ILE A 81 -6.63 10.21 0.50
CA ILE A 81 -7.57 11.22 0.04
C ILE A 81 -6.91 12.18 -0.97
N LEU A 82 -5.69 12.65 -0.66
CA LEU A 82 -4.94 13.58 -1.52
C LEU A 82 -4.69 13.01 -2.92
N TYR A 83 -4.16 11.80 -3.02
CA TYR A 83 -3.83 11.19 -4.31
C TYR A 83 -5.08 10.76 -5.09
N TRP A 84 -6.10 10.29 -4.39
CA TRP A 84 -7.39 9.95 -5.00
C TRP A 84 -8.10 11.17 -5.59
N LEU A 85 -8.05 12.31 -4.91
CA LEU A 85 -8.56 13.59 -5.44
C LEU A 85 -7.71 14.10 -6.61
N ALA A 86 -6.39 13.98 -6.51
CA ALA A 86 -5.47 14.38 -7.58
C ALA A 86 -5.78 13.66 -8.90
N GLN A 87 -5.95 12.33 -8.87
CA GLN A 87 -6.33 11.54 -10.04
C GLN A 87 -7.66 11.99 -10.67
N ARG A 88 -8.65 12.34 -9.85
CA ARG A 88 -9.99 12.71 -10.33
C ARG A 88 -10.09 14.13 -10.84
N SER A 89 -9.38 15.06 -10.21
CA SER A 89 -9.45 16.47 -10.58
C SER A 89 -8.37 16.91 -11.55
N GLY A 90 -7.38 16.05 -11.85
CA GLY A 90 -6.19 16.40 -12.62
C GLY A 90 -5.26 17.41 -11.94
N LYS A 91 -5.46 17.69 -10.64
CA LYS A 91 -4.62 18.63 -9.87
C LYS A 91 -3.49 17.86 -9.19
N ASP A 92 -2.36 18.50 -8.97
CA ASP A 92 -1.22 17.88 -8.30
C ASP A 92 -1.51 17.61 -6.79
N PRO A 93 -1.05 16.49 -6.20
CA PRO A 93 -1.24 16.21 -4.78
C PRO A 93 -0.75 17.33 -3.83
N ALA A 94 0.31 18.07 -4.19
CA ALA A 94 0.79 19.21 -3.41
C ALA A 94 -0.17 20.41 -3.46
N GLN A 95 -0.84 20.63 -4.60
CA GLN A 95 -1.90 21.66 -4.70
C GLN A 95 -3.08 21.29 -3.80
N TRP A 96 -3.51 20.04 -3.81
CA TRP A 96 -4.56 19.56 -2.91
C TRP A 96 -4.16 19.67 -1.44
N LYS A 97 -2.89 19.37 -1.12
CA LYS A 97 -2.37 19.53 0.25
C LYS A 97 -2.40 20.99 0.71
N ALA A 98 -1.99 21.92 -0.15
CA ALA A 98 -2.05 23.35 0.14
C ALA A 98 -3.50 23.82 0.34
N THR A 99 -4.41 23.37 -0.53
CA THR A 99 -5.85 23.67 -0.45
C THR A 99 -6.45 23.18 0.86
N ARG A 100 -6.21 21.91 1.21
CA ARG A 100 -6.69 21.30 2.48
C ARG A 100 -6.14 22.01 3.71
N LYS A 101 -4.89 22.46 3.66
CA LYS A 101 -4.26 23.21 4.75
C LYS A 101 -4.90 24.59 4.93
N ALA A 102 -5.15 25.31 3.83
CA ALA A 102 -5.77 26.63 3.87
C ALA A 102 -7.23 26.58 4.34
N ALA A 103 -7.97 25.56 3.92
CA ALA A 103 -9.39 25.43 4.21
C ALA A 103 -9.70 24.84 5.60
N GLY A 104 -8.76 24.16 6.26
CA GLY A 104 -8.97 23.59 7.59
C GLY A 104 -9.84 22.31 7.63
N SER A 105 -10.67 22.05 6.61
CA SER A 105 -11.45 20.82 6.43
C SER A 105 -11.47 20.32 4.97
N TRP A 106 -11.84 19.06 4.74
CA TRP A 106 -12.04 18.53 3.37
C TRP A 106 -13.29 19.11 2.67
N PRO A 107 -14.46 19.25 3.35
CA PRO A 107 -15.61 19.92 2.75
C PRO A 107 -15.27 21.33 2.23
N ASP A 108 -14.59 22.14 3.04
CA ASP A 108 -14.23 23.51 2.67
C ASP A 108 -13.18 23.51 1.56
N ALA A 109 -12.21 22.58 1.59
CA ALA A 109 -11.21 22.45 0.54
C ALA A 109 -11.83 22.12 -0.81
N LEU A 110 -12.81 21.23 -0.84
CA LEU A 110 -13.50 20.82 -2.08
C LEU A 110 -14.39 21.94 -2.62
N SER A 111 -15.15 22.60 -1.73
CA SER A 111 -15.99 23.75 -2.09
C SER A 111 -15.15 24.90 -2.64
N GLY A 112 -14.07 25.28 -1.94
CA GLY A 112 -13.18 26.37 -2.36
C GLY A 112 -12.38 26.05 -3.63
N ALA A 113 -12.14 24.78 -3.91
CA ALA A 113 -11.46 24.33 -5.13
C ALA A 113 -12.36 24.28 -6.37
N GLY A 114 -13.66 24.55 -6.22
CA GLY A 114 -14.65 24.48 -7.30
C GLY A 114 -14.82 23.06 -7.87
N VAL A 115 -14.60 22.02 -7.05
CA VAL A 115 -14.80 20.64 -7.51
C VAL A 115 -16.29 20.41 -7.73
N SER A 116 -16.67 20.16 -8.98
CA SER A 116 -18.04 19.78 -9.34
C SER A 116 -18.47 18.57 -8.53
N GLU A 117 -19.71 18.58 -8.02
CA GLU A 117 -20.28 17.44 -7.30
C GLU A 117 -20.25 16.14 -8.13
N ASN A 118 -20.19 16.25 -9.46
CA ASN A 118 -20.11 15.12 -10.39
C ASN A 118 -18.74 14.44 -10.41
N LEU A 119 -17.68 15.07 -9.88
CA LEU A 119 -16.34 14.49 -9.82
C LEU A 119 -16.17 13.52 -8.63
N LEU A 120 -17.09 13.56 -7.66
CA LEU A 120 -17.03 12.75 -6.45
C LEU A 120 -18.18 11.75 -6.43
N PRO A 121 -17.94 10.49 -6.05
CA PRO A 121 -19.03 9.54 -5.85
C PRO A 121 -20.04 10.06 -4.82
N PRO A 122 -21.36 9.82 -5.00
CA PRO A 122 -22.39 10.31 -4.08
C PRO A 122 -22.14 9.95 -2.61
N ARG A 123 -21.51 8.79 -2.36
CA ARG A 123 -21.15 8.33 -1.01
C ARG A 123 -20.09 9.23 -0.35
N VAL A 124 -19.12 9.76 -1.09
CA VAL A 124 -18.14 10.74 -0.57
C VAL A 124 -18.83 12.03 -0.18
N MET A 125 -19.69 12.54 -1.06
CA MET A 125 -20.49 13.73 -0.77
C MET A 125 -21.34 13.55 0.48
N SER A 126 -21.96 12.38 0.66
CA SER A 126 -22.69 12.07 1.88
C SER A 126 -21.80 12.01 3.13
N LEU A 127 -20.59 11.45 3.04
CA LEU A 127 -19.65 11.40 4.17
C LEU A 127 -19.20 12.82 4.57
N LEU A 128 -18.89 13.66 3.59
CA LEU A 128 -18.50 15.06 3.81
C LEU A 128 -19.63 15.86 4.46
N LYS A 129 -20.87 15.73 3.97
CA LYS A 129 -22.05 16.40 4.54
C LYS A 129 -22.33 15.96 6.00
N LYS A 130 -21.94 14.73 6.36
CA LYS A 130 -22.05 14.20 7.73
C LYS A 130 -20.88 14.59 8.64
N GLY A 131 -19.91 15.36 8.14
CA GLY A 131 -18.72 15.72 8.89
C GLY A 131 -17.79 14.54 9.18
N ALA A 132 -17.76 13.53 8.29
CA ALA A 132 -16.88 12.38 8.46
C ALA A 132 -15.40 12.81 8.52
N GLY A 133 -14.65 12.26 9.47
CA GLY A 133 -13.21 12.50 9.59
C GLY A 133 -12.38 11.79 8.50
N ASP A 134 -11.10 12.13 8.45
CA ASP A 134 -10.15 11.61 7.46
C ASP A 134 -10.11 10.07 7.41
N ASN A 135 -10.25 9.38 8.54
CA ASN A 135 -10.26 7.91 8.58
C ASN A 135 -11.41 7.32 7.75
N ALA A 136 -12.63 7.83 7.91
CA ALA A 136 -13.79 7.32 7.20
C ALA A 136 -13.73 7.64 5.69
N LEU A 137 -13.19 8.81 5.34
CA LEU A 137 -12.95 9.18 3.95
C LEU A 137 -11.85 8.30 3.32
N ALA A 138 -10.75 8.04 4.03
CA ALA A 138 -9.67 7.20 3.55
C ALA A 138 -10.12 5.73 3.37
N SER A 139 -10.87 5.17 4.32
CA SER A 139 -11.43 3.83 4.16
C SER A 139 -12.40 3.74 2.99
N PHE A 140 -13.22 4.76 2.74
CA PHE A 140 -14.03 4.82 1.52
C PHE A 140 -13.15 4.84 0.26
N VAL A 141 -12.09 5.65 0.24
CA VAL A 141 -11.15 5.73 -0.90
C VAL A 141 -10.50 4.37 -1.16
N VAL A 142 -10.06 3.68 -0.11
CA VAL A 142 -9.49 2.34 -0.22
C VAL A 142 -10.53 1.35 -0.78
N ASP A 143 -11.76 1.37 -0.27
CA ASP A 143 -12.84 0.50 -0.75
C ASP A 143 -13.19 0.79 -2.22
N ASP A 144 -13.24 2.06 -2.64
CA ASP A 144 -13.48 2.50 -4.02
C ASP A 144 -12.38 1.98 -4.98
N LEU A 145 -11.11 2.12 -4.56
CA LEU A 145 -9.97 1.60 -5.31
C LEU A 145 -9.98 0.08 -5.39
N LEU A 146 -10.29 -0.62 -4.30
CA LEU A 146 -10.37 -2.08 -4.30
C LEU A 146 -11.52 -2.56 -5.21
N ALA A 147 -12.71 -1.96 -5.11
CA ALA A 147 -13.83 -2.32 -5.96
C ALA A 147 -13.49 -2.17 -7.45
N GLY A 148 -12.84 -1.06 -7.83
CA GLY A 148 -12.44 -0.81 -9.21
C GLY A 148 -11.27 -1.66 -9.71
N ARG A 149 -10.37 -2.11 -8.83
CA ARG A 149 -9.10 -2.75 -9.22
C ARG A 149 -9.03 -4.25 -8.98
N THR A 150 -9.68 -4.76 -7.94
CA THR A 150 -9.69 -6.19 -7.63
C THR A 150 -10.95 -6.89 -8.10
N GLY A 151 -12.02 -6.14 -8.38
CA GLY A 151 -13.36 -6.67 -8.66
C GLY A 151 -14.12 -7.11 -7.42
N THR A 152 -13.61 -6.81 -6.22
CA THR A 152 -14.31 -7.10 -4.95
C THR A 152 -15.57 -6.25 -4.87
N SER A 153 -16.72 -6.87 -4.59
CA SER A 153 -17.98 -6.12 -4.55
C SER A 153 -18.04 -5.17 -3.34
N PRO A 154 -18.81 -4.06 -3.44
CA PRO A 154 -19.05 -3.19 -2.30
C PRO A 154 -19.65 -3.90 -1.08
N LYS A 155 -20.42 -4.98 -1.29
CA LYS A 155 -21.01 -5.79 -0.22
C LYS A 155 -19.95 -6.59 0.53
N GLU A 156 -19.00 -7.19 -0.17
CA GLU A 156 -17.88 -7.91 0.47
C GLU A 156 -16.99 -6.96 1.28
N LEU A 157 -16.69 -5.78 0.73
CA LEU A 157 -15.93 -4.73 1.43
C LEU A 157 -16.66 -4.27 2.69
N GLN A 158 -17.97 -4.00 2.60
CA GLN A 158 -18.78 -3.66 3.77
C GLN A 158 -18.78 -4.78 4.82
N GLY A 159 -18.83 -6.03 4.39
CA GLY A 159 -18.70 -7.19 5.28
C GLY A 159 -17.39 -7.19 6.06
N LEU A 160 -16.26 -6.98 5.38
CA LEU A 160 -14.95 -6.84 6.03
C LEU A 160 -14.94 -5.72 7.07
N ARG A 161 -15.48 -4.54 6.72
CA ARG A 161 -15.55 -3.39 7.66
C ARG A 161 -16.43 -3.67 8.86
N ALA A 162 -17.57 -4.32 8.66
CA ALA A 162 -18.48 -4.70 9.75
C ALA A 162 -17.85 -5.72 10.70
N GLU A 163 -16.94 -6.56 10.18
CA GLU A 163 -16.15 -7.49 10.97
C GLU A 163 -14.90 -6.83 11.59
N GLY A 164 -14.68 -5.53 11.38
CA GLY A 164 -13.62 -4.75 12.03
C GLY A 164 -12.28 -4.72 11.28
N ALA A 165 -12.25 -5.12 10.01
CA ALA A 165 -11.02 -5.06 9.21
C ALA A 165 -10.56 -3.60 8.98
N GLY A 166 -9.29 -3.34 9.29
CA GLY A 166 -8.62 -2.09 8.93
C GLY A 166 -8.29 -2.02 7.44
N ASP A 167 -7.79 -0.87 6.97
CA ASP A 167 -7.46 -0.68 5.55
C ASP A 167 -6.39 -1.66 5.05
N ALA A 168 -5.33 -1.88 5.82
CA ALA A 168 -4.24 -2.78 5.42
C ALA A 168 -4.72 -4.24 5.32
N GLU A 169 -5.56 -4.68 6.26
CA GLU A 169 -6.16 -6.02 6.26
C GLU A 169 -7.15 -6.18 5.11
N THR A 170 -7.98 -5.16 4.86
CA THR A 170 -8.94 -5.15 3.74
C THR A 170 -8.22 -5.27 2.41
N ILE A 171 -7.14 -4.50 2.22
CA ILE A 171 -6.31 -4.55 1.01
C ILE A 171 -5.69 -5.96 0.84
N LEU A 172 -5.03 -6.47 1.88
CA LEU A 172 -4.36 -7.77 1.80
C LEU A 172 -5.35 -8.91 1.57
N ALA A 173 -6.51 -8.91 2.25
CA ALA A 173 -7.56 -9.89 2.05
C ALA A 173 -8.10 -9.87 0.61
N CYS A 174 -8.31 -8.70 0.02
CA CYS A 174 -8.79 -8.57 -1.36
C CYS A 174 -7.76 -9.03 -2.40
N LEU A 175 -6.47 -8.73 -2.18
CA LEU A 175 -5.40 -9.20 -3.07
C LEU A 175 -5.22 -10.72 -3.00
N LEU A 176 -5.24 -11.30 -1.79
CA LEU A 176 -5.22 -12.74 -1.59
C LEU A 176 -6.44 -13.42 -2.21
N ALA A 177 -7.64 -12.83 -2.05
CA ALA A 177 -8.86 -13.32 -2.68
C ALA A 177 -8.72 -13.35 -4.21
N ARG A 178 -8.17 -12.30 -4.80
CA ARG A 178 -7.91 -12.23 -6.23
C ARG A 178 -6.88 -13.26 -6.69
N LYS A 179 -5.83 -13.51 -5.91
CA LYS A 179 -4.80 -14.53 -6.21
C LYS A 179 -5.36 -15.95 -6.13
N THR A 180 -6.21 -16.23 -5.14
CA THR A 180 -6.61 -17.59 -4.76
C THR A 180 -8.02 -17.99 -5.18
N GLY A 181 -8.85 -17.04 -5.63
CA GLY A 181 -10.27 -17.24 -5.88
C GLY A 181 -11.14 -17.37 -4.63
N ARG A 182 -10.56 -17.28 -3.42
CA ARG A 182 -11.29 -17.34 -2.14
C ARG A 182 -12.01 -16.02 -1.84
N GLN A 183 -12.98 -16.07 -0.94
CA GLN A 183 -13.73 -14.89 -0.51
C GLN A 183 -12.89 -14.03 0.46
N PRO A 184 -12.81 -12.70 0.30
CA PRO A 184 -12.01 -11.84 1.18
C PRO A 184 -12.38 -11.98 2.66
N GLY A 185 -13.68 -12.05 2.96
CA GLY A 185 -14.18 -12.23 4.33
C GLY A 185 -13.78 -13.56 4.96
N GLU A 186 -13.65 -14.63 4.18
CA GLU A 186 -13.17 -15.93 4.68
C GLU A 186 -11.70 -15.84 5.11
N LEU A 187 -10.87 -15.20 4.29
CA LEU A 187 -9.45 -14.99 4.57
C LEU A 187 -9.27 -14.15 5.84
N PHE A 188 -9.98 -13.02 5.94
CA PHE A 188 -9.93 -12.15 7.12
C PHE A 188 -10.37 -12.87 8.40
N ARG A 189 -11.51 -13.57 8.38
CA ARG A 189 -11.99 -14.34 9.54
C ARG A 189 -11.00 -15.42 9.97
N SER A 190 -10.31 -16.05 9.02
CA SER A 190 -9.31 -17.08 9.36
C SER A 190 -8.16 -16.50 10.20
N VAL A 191 -7.74 -15.26 9.93
CA VAL A 191 -6.70 -14.57 10.72
C VAL A 191 -7.29 -14.06 12.03
N LYS A 192 -8.45 -13.39 11.99
CA LYS A 192 -9.11 -12.83 13.16
C LYS A 192 -9.39 -13.87 14.25
N ASN A 193 -9.75 -15.09 13.84
CA ASN A 193 -10.07 -16.18 14.77
C ASN A 193 -8.83 -17.01 15.17
N GLY A 194 -7.62 -16.61 14.75
CA GLY A 194 -6.36 -17.28 15.09
C GLY A 194 -6.11 -18.61 14.37
N SER A 195 -6.93 -18.97 13.38
CA SER A 195 -6.77 -20.21 12.59
C SER A 195 -5.67 -20.12 11.52
N SER A 196 -5.20 -18.90 11.21
CA SER A 196 -4.11 -18.60 10.29
C SER A 196 -3.46 -17.26 10.67
N THR A 197 -2.35 -16.94 10.02
CA THR A 197 -1.70 -15.61 10.06
C THR A 197 -1.64 -15.02 8.65
N TRP A 198 -1.36 -13.72 8.52
CA TRP A 198 -1.18 -13.12 7.20
C TRP A 198 0.02 -13.72 6.46
N GLY A 199 1.14 -13.94 7.16
CA GLY A 199 2.30 -14.62 6.61
C GLY A 199 1.98 -16.04 6.10
N THR A 200 1.17 -16.80 6.85
CA THR A 200 0.73 -18.15 6.41
C THR A 200 -0.11 -18.08 5.14
N LEU A 201 -1.02 -17.11 5.06
CA LEU A 201 -1.87 -16.94 3.87
C LEU A 201 -1.06 -16.52 2.65
N ILE A 202 -0.10 -15.61 2.81
CA ILE A 202 0.82 -15.17 1.74
C ILE A 202 1.63 -16.34 1.22
N LEU A 203 2.22 -17.15 2.11
CA LEU A 203 2.99 -18.33 1.72
C LEU A 203 2.12 -19.33 0.93
N LYS A 204 0.92 -19.66 1.46
CA LYS A 204 0.00 -20.61 0.80
C LYS A 204 -0.53 -20.12 -0.54
N ALA A 205 -0.65 -18.80 -0.71
CA ALA A 205 -1.06 -18.18 -1.96
C ALA A 205 0.11 -18.01 -2.96
N GLU A 206 1.32 -18.42 -2.59
CA GLU A 206 2.55 -18.24 -3.37
C GLU A 206 2.76 -16.77 -3.78
N MET A 207 2.41 -15.85 -2.88
CA MET A 207 2.65 -14.42 -3.07
C MET A 207 4.05 -14.05 -2.60
N ASP A 208 4.82 -13.35 -3.43
CA ASP A 208 6.15 -12.87 -3.05
C ASP A 208 6.06 -11.67 -2.09
N GLY A 209 6.13 -11.97 -0.79
CA GLY A 209 6.19 -10.98 0.28
C GLY A 209 7.39 -10.01 0.22
N GLY A 210 8.50 -10.45 -0.41
CA GLY A 210 9.69 -9.65 -0.64
C GLY A 210 9.53 -8.67 -1.80
N ASN A 211 8.78 -9.06 -2.83
CA ASN A 211 8.55 -8.28 -4.05
C ASN A 211 7.08 -7.86 -4.25
N MET A 212 6.45 -7.42 -3.16
CA MET A 212 5.02 -7.09 -3.13
C MET A 212 4.57 -6.02 -4.14
N VAL A 213 5.46 -5.17 -4.68
CA VAL A 213 5.07 -4.21 -5.74
C VAL A 213 4.75 -4.95 -7.03
N GLU A 214 5.62 -5.84 -7.47
CA GLU A 214 5.42 -6.61 -8.70
C GLU A 214 4.28 -7.61 -8.55
N GLU A 215 4.12 -8.21 -7.36
CA GLU A 215 2.97 -9.07 -7.06
C GLU A 215 1.64 -8.31 -7.22
N VAL A 216 1.55 -7.11 -6.65
CA VAL A 216 0.34 -6.27 -6.79
C VAL A 216 0.11 -5.86 -8.25
N LYS A 217 1.14 -5.45 -8.99
CA LYS A 217 1.00 -5.11 -10.42
C LYS A 217 0.45 -6.29 -11.21
N SER A 218 1.03 -7.47 -11.01
CA SER A 218 0.61 -8.72 -11.66
C SER A 218 -0.87 -9.02 -11.38
N LEU A 219 -1.29 -8.87 -10.12
CA LEU A 219 -2.68 -9.09 -9.74
C LEU A 219 -3.62 -8.07 -10.37
N LEU A 220 -3.31 -6.78 -10.32
CA LEU A 220 -4.23 -5.73 -10.78
C LEU A 220 -4.30 -5.62 -12.31
N GLY A 221 -3.27 -6.09 -13.03
CA GLY A 221 -3.17 -5.94 -14.48
C GLY A 221 -2.84 -4.50 -14.91
N PRO A 222 -2.72 -4.25 -16.23
CA PRO A 222 -2.55 -2.90 -16.76
C PRO A 222 -3.78 -2.03 -16.50
N ASP A 223 -3.54 -0.72 -16.42
CA ASP A 223 -4.58 0.32 -16.38
C ASP A 223 -5.32 0.44 -17.71
#